data_AF-A0A7S2NUB8-F1
#
_entry.id   AF-A0A7S2NUB8-F1
#
_cell.length_a   1.000
_cell.length_b   1.000
_cell.length_c   1.000
_cell.angle_alpha   90.00
_cell.angle_beta   90.00
_cell.angle_gamma   90.00
#
_symmetry.space_group_name_H-M   'P 1'
#
loop_
_entity.id
_entity.type
_entity.pdbx_description
1 polymer ?
#
loop_
_entity_poly.entity_id
_entity_poly.type
_entity_poly.pdbx_seq_one_letter_code
_entity_poly.pdbx_strand_id
1 'polypeptide(L)'
;NTNVFWVAIFSFIFLGTRYKEVHIIGCVLVMLSILVGLSTKISANLCTPEGMLKDECLTAYMGNDGAYHMLTGGTAFLWYAMFLVAVLPSAAGSVYKQYVLQGNDVDIIYATWWSGNFQVLWGWVCIPLLWIHLPGQDLPPGQTFQALADTFSCLLGNVPHPGDEPCATSPSPMAWF
;
A
#
# COMPACT_ATOMS: atom_id res chain seq x y z
N ASN A 1 -9.43 -6.26 3.32
CA ASN A 1 -8.87 -5.65 4.55
C ASN A 1 -8.51 -6.77 5.54
N THR A 2 -7.39 -7.46 5.32
CA THR A 2 -6.89 -8.55 6.17
C THR A 2 -6.27 -8.06 7.49
N ASN A 3 -6.08 -6.74 7.62
CA ASN A 3 -5.47 -6.10 8.78
C ASN A 3 -6.28 -6.34 10.07
N VAL A 4 -7.61 -6.37 9.97
CA VAL A 4 -8.52 -6.54 11.13
C VAL A 4 -8.20 -7.81 11.94
N PHE A 5 -7.87 -8.90 11.25
CA PHE A 5 -7.52 -10.17 11.89
C PHE A 5 -6.23 -10.05 12.72
N TRP A 6 -5.20 -9.42 12.14
CA TRP A 6 -3.92 -9.21 12.81
C TRP A 6 -4.03 -8.23 13.99
N VAL A 7 -4.83 -7.17 13.83
CA VAL A 7 -5.13 -6.23 14.93
C VAL A 7 -5.79 -6.97 16.10
N ALA A 8 -6.73 -7.89 15.83
CA ALA A 8 -7.38 -8.68 16.89
C ALA A 8 -6.37 -9.57 17.63
N ILE A 9 -5.47 -10.24 16.90
CA ILE A 9 -4.41 -11.07 17.50
C ILE A 9 -3.47 -10.22 18.36
N PHE A 10 -2.94 -9.12 17.82
CA PHE A 10 -2.01 -8.28 18.57
C PHE A 10 -2.67 -7.60 19.76
N SER A 11 -3.93 -7.18 19.64
CA SER A 11 -4.66 -6.62 20.77
C SER A 11 -4.87 -7.65 21.89
N PHE A 12 -5.16 -8.91 21.55
CA PHE A 12 -5.22 -9.98 22.54
C PHE A 12 -3.90 -10.15 23.29
N ILE A 13 -2.77 -10.14 22.57
CA ILE A 13 -1.44 -10.36 23.15
C ILE A 13 -0.95 -9.16 23.98
N PHE A 14 -1.04 -7.94 23.43
CA PHE A 14 -0.43 -6.74 24.01
C PHE A 14 -1.36 -5.95 24.94
N LEU A 15 -2.65 -5.88 24.62
CA LEU A 15 -3.65 -5.14 25.43
C LEU A 15 -4.41 -6.07 26.40
N GLY A 16 -4.23 -7.39 26.30
CA GLY A 16 -4.99 -8.35 27.10
C GLY A 16 -6.50 -8.31 26.84
N THR A 17 -6.91 -7.84 25.66
CA THR A 17 -8.34 -7.67 25.32
C THR A 17 -9.05 -9.00 25.26
N ARG A 18 -10.26 -9.08 25.83
CA ARG A 18 -11.10 -10.28 25.80
C ARG A 18 -12.18 -10.13 24.74
N TYR A 19 -12.16 -11.03 23.75
CA TYR A 19 -13.16 -11.06 22.69
C TYR A 19 -14.33 -11.95 23.07
N LYS A 20 -15.55 -11.51 22.71
CA LYS A 20 -16.77 -12.33 22.75
C LYS A 20 -16.88 -13.11 21.44
N GLU A 21 -17.67 -14.18 21.45
CA GLU A 21 -17.91 -15.04 20.26
C GLU A 21 -18.35 -14.23 19.04
N VAL A 22 -19.22 -13.23 19.24
CA VAL A 22 -19.71 -12.34 18.17
C VAL A 22 -18.58 -11.59 17.46
N HIS A 23 -17.49 -11.22 18.16
CA HIS A 23 -16.35 -10.53 17.55
C HIS A 23 -15.51 -11.48 16.69
N ILE A 24 -15.35 -12.73 17.14
CA ILE A 24 -14.61 -13.76 16.39
C ILE A 24 -15.38 -14.12 15.13
N ILE A 25 -16.70 -14.32 15.23
CA ILE A 25 -17.58 -14.56 14.07
C ILE A 25 -17.47 -13.40 13.07
N GLY A 26 -17.49 -12.15 13.56
CA GLY A 26 -17.28 -10.97 12.71
C GLY A 26 -15.95 -11.00 11.95
N CYS A 27 -14.85 -11.34 12.63
CA CYS A 27 -13.53 -11.46 11.98
C CYS A 27 -13.51 -12.56 10.92
N VAL A 28 -14.13 -13.72 11.20
CA VAL A 28 -14.24 -14.83 10.25
C VAL A 28 -15.07 -14.43 9.03
N LEU A 29 -16.20 -13.75 9.20
CA LEU A 29 -17.03 -13.28 8.10
C LEU A 29 -16.29 -12.30 7.18
N VAL A 30 -15.49 -11.39 7.75
CA VAL A 30 -14.63 -10.48 6.95
C VAL A 30 -13.61 -11.27 6.13
N MET A 31 -12.98 -12.28 6.72
CA MET A 31 -12.03 -13.14 5.99
C MET A 31 -12.70 -13.95 4.88
N LEU A 32 -13.89 -14.51 5.13
CA LEU A 32 -14.67 -15.24 4.13
C LEU A 32 -15.09 -14.33 2.96
N SER A 33 -15.53 -13.11 3.24
CA SER A 33 -15.86 -12.13 2.20
C SER A 33 -14.67 -11.85 1.27
N ILE A 34 -13.47 -11.71 1.83
CA ILE A 34 -12.24 -11.53 1.05
C ILE A 34 -11.94 -12.78 0.21
N LEU A 35 -12.07 -13.97 0.79
CA LEU A 35 -11.84 -15.22 0.07
C LEU A 35 -12.82 -15.43 -1.08
N VAL A 36 -14.09 -15.08 -0.91
CA VAL A 36 -15.09 -15.13 -1.99
C VAL A 36 -14.78 -14.11 -3.08
N GLY A 37 -14.31 -12.92 -2.73
CA GLY A 37 -13.86 -11.94 -3.72
C GLY A 37 -12.62 -12.39 -4.50
N LEU A 38 -11.70 -13.11 -3.85
CA LEU A 38 -10.50 -13.66 -4.50
C LEU A 38 -10.78 -14.96 -5.27
N SER A 39 -11.80 -15.73 -4.88
CA SER A 39 -12.06 -17.06 -5.46
C SER A 39 -12.40 -16.98 -6.95
N THR A 40 -13.11 -15.94 -7.38
CA THR A 40 -13.43 -15.70 -8.79
C THR A 40 -12.15 -15.47 -9.61
N LYS A 41 -11.22 -14.67 -9.08
CA LYS A 41 -9.92 -14.41 -9.72
C LYS A 41 -9.02 -15.63 -9.74
N ILE A 42 -8.99 -16.42 -8.66
CA ILE A 42 -8.21 -17.66 -8.56
C ILE A 42 -8.76 -18.74 -9.49
N SER A 43 -10.09 -18.85 -9.62
CA SER A 43 -10.74 -19.92 -10.39
C SER A 43 -10.74 -19.65 -11.89
N ALA A 44 -10.93 -18.40 -12.31
CA ALA A 44 -10.92 -18.03 -13.72
C ALA A 44 -9.49 -17.99 -14.27
N ASN A 45 -8.57 -17.30 -13.58
CA ASN A 45 -7.16 -17.06 -13.95
C ASN A 45 -6.90 -16.98 -15.47
N LEU A 46 -7.78 -16.28 -16.19
CA LEU A 46 -7.75 -16.17 -17.64
C LEU A 46 -6.84 -15.00 -18.00
N CYS A 47 -5.55 -15.30 -18.18
CA CYS A 47 -4.55 -14.33 -18.65
C CYS A 47 -4.55 -14.23 -20.18
N THR A 48 -5.73 -14.01 -20.76
CA THR A 48 -5.91 -13.63 -22.17
C THR A 48 -6.14 -12.12 -22.27
N PRO A 49 -5.98 -11.48 -23.44
CA PRO A 49 -6.25 -10.04 -23.60
C PRO A 49 -7.65 -9.63 -23.15
N GLU A 50 -8.64 -10.49 -23.38
CA GLU A 50 -10.02 -10.28 -22.95
C GLU A 50 -10.22 -10.47 -21.44
N GLY A 51 -9.51 -11.42 -20.84
CA GLY A 51 -9.56 -11.66 -19.39
C GLY A 51 -8.82 -10.59 -18.56
N MET A 52 -7.79 -9.95 -19.15
CA MET A 52 -7.12 -8.79 -18.54
C MET A 52 -8.07 -7.59 -18.44
N LEU A 53 -8.86 -7.31 -19.48
CA LEU A 53 -9.86 -6.23 -19.47
C LEU A 53 -10.97 -6.44 -18.44
N LYS A 54 -11.22 -7.69 -18.04
CA LYS A 54 -12.22 -8.06 -17.03
C LYS A 54 -11.64 -8.24 -15.63
N ASP A 55 -10.35 -7.95 -15.42
CA ASP A 55 -9.65 -8.08 -14.13
C ASP A 55 -9.71 -9.54 -13.56
N GLU A 56 -9.69 -10.53 -14.47
CA GLU A 56 -9.75 -11.96 -14.16
C GLU A 56 -8.36 -12.63 -14.10
N CYS A 57 -7.30 -11.90 -14.45
CA CYS A 57 -5.92 -12.37 -14.40
C CYS A 57 -5.19 -11.84 -13.15
N LEU A 58 -4.78 -12.74 -12.27
CA LEU A 58 -4.06 -12.39 -11.03
C LEU A 58 -2.68 -11.77 -11.28
N THR A 59 -2.08 -12.05 -12.42
CA THR A 59 -0.73 -11.57 -12.75
C THR A 59 -0.74 -10.31 -13.60
N ALA A 60 -1.91 -9.75 -13.92
CA ALA A 60 -2.02 -8.52 -14.69
C ALA A 60 -2.27 -7.31 -13.78
N TYR A 61 -1.75 -6.15 -14.20
CA TYR A 61 -2.07 -4.85 -13.60
C TYR A 61 -2.27 -3.81 -14.70
N MET A 62 -3.07 -2.79 -14.42
CA MET A 62 -3.25 -1.66 -15.30
C MET A 62 -2.16 -0.62 -15.01
N GLY A 63 -1.36 -0.30 -16.02
CA GLY A 63 -0.36 0.76 -15.97
C GLY A 63 -1.00 2.14 -16.10
N ASN A 64 -0.20 3.18 -15.83
CA ASN A 64 -0.62 4.59 -15.99
C ASN A 64 -0.85 4.97 -17.47
N ASP A 65 -0.31 4.19 -18.39
CA ASP A 65 -0.54 4.24 -19.84
C ASP A 65 -1.92 3.68 -20.25
N GLY A 66 -2.68 3.14 -19.31
CA GLY A 66 -3.96 2.48 -19.56
C GLY A 66 -3.83 1.10 -20.20
N ALA A 67 -2.60 0.60 -20.37
CA ALA A 67 -2.34 -0.74 -20.88
C ALA A 67 -2.26 -1.77 -19.73
N TYR A 68 -2.64 -3.00 -20.04
CA TYR A 68 -2.50 -4.12 -19.10
C TYR A 68 -1.14 -4.79 -19.31
N HIS A 69 -0.36 -4.82 -18.24
CA HIS A 69 0.96 -5.42 -18.22
C HIS A 69 0.92 -6.72 -17.42
N MET A 70 1.57 -7.77 -17.92
CA MET A 70 1.69 -9.05 -17.22
C MET A 70 2.96 -9.11 -16.37
N LEU A 71 2.82 -9.50 -15.11
CA LEU A 71 3.94 -9.83 -14.24
C LEU A 71 4.39 -11.26 -14.50
N THR A 72 5.71 -11.44 -14.44
CA THR A 72 6.29 -12.77 -14.30
C THR A 72 5.85 -13.39 -12.95
N GLY A 73 5.57 -14.69 -12.91
CA GLY A 73 5.06 -15.34 -11.69
C GLY A 73 5.94 -15.13 -10.44
N GLY A 74 7.27 -15.05 -10.62
CA GLY A 74 8.20 -14.75 -9.53
C GLY A 74 8.06 -13.34 -8.95
N THR A 75 7.84 -12.32 -9.81
CA THR A 75 7.63 -10.94 -9.34
C THR A 75 6.26 -10.80 -8.70
N ALA A 76 5.22 -11.42 -9.27
CA ALA A 76 3.88 -11.44 -8.67
C ALA A 76 3.89 -12.03 -7.25
N PHE A 77 4.58 -13.15 -7.04
CA PHE A 77 4.74 -13.74 -5.71
C PHE A 77 5.43 -12.79 -4.73
N LEU A 78 6.53 -12.16 -5.14
CA LEU A 78 7.26 -11.19 -4.31
C LEU A 78 6.33 -10.06 -3.84
N TRP A 79 5.55 -9.46 -4.75
CA TRP A 79 4.65 -8.36 -4.43
C TRP A 79 3.53 -8.79 -3.46
N TYR A 80 2.94 -9.97 -3.67
CA TYR A 80 1.93 -10.50 -2.74
C TYR A 80 2.52 -10.84 -1.36
N ALA A 81 3.70 -11.45 -1.32
CA ALA A 81 4.37 -11.76 -0.07
C ALA A 81 4.74 -10.48 0.70
N MET A 82 5.26 -9.46 0.00
CA MET A 82 5.58 -8.17 0.59
C MET A 82 4.32 -7.49 1.15
N PHE A 83 3.20 -7.54 0.42
CA PHE A 83 1.91 -7.05 0.92
C PHE A 83 1.52 -7.75 2.23
N LEU A 84 1.59 -9.08 2.30
CA LEU A 84 1.25 -9.83 3.51
C LEU A 84 2.16 -9.47 4.69
N VAL A 85 3.47 -9.32 4.45
CA VAL A 85 4.43 -8.89 5.47
C VAL A 85 4.15 -7.46 5.94
N ALA A 86 3.78 -6.55 5.03
CA ALA A 86 3.47 -5.15 5.35
C ALA A 86 2.22 -4.97 6.22
N VAL A 87 1.28 -5.92 6.20
CA VAL A 87 0.10 -5.88 7.08
C VAL A 87 0.48 -6.04 8.56
N LEU A 88 1.53 -6.80 8.88
CA LEU A 88 1.95 -7.05 10.26
C LEU A 88 2.40 -5.78 11.01
N PRO A 89 3.37 -4.98 10.53
CA PRO A 89 3.77 -3.75 11.21
C PRO A 89 2.64 -2.71 11.23
N SER A 90 1.75 -2.68 10.24
CA SER A 90 0.55 -1.83 10.24
C SER A 90 -0.41 -2.18 11.40
N ALA A 91 -0.69 -3.48 11.58
CA ALA A 91 -1.50 -3.97 12.69
C ALA A 91 -0.83 -3.69 14.04
N ALA A 92 0.45 -4.03 14.16
CA ALA A 92 1.23 -3.86 15.39
C ALA A 92 1.33 -2.37 15.78
N GLY A 93 1.59 -1.48 14.84
CA GLY A 93 1.65 -0.03 15.08
C GLY A 93 0.31 0.55 15.54
N SER A 94 -0.82 0.02 15.04
CA SER A 94 -2.16 0.44 15.49
C SER A 94 -2.42 0.04 16.94
N VAL A 95 -2.10 -1.20 17.31
CA VAL A 95 -2.25 -1.70 18.69
C VAL A 95 -1.29 -1.01 19.65
N TYR A 96 -0.03 -0.80 19.23
CA TYR A 96 0.98 -0.14 20.05
C TYR A 96 0.59 1.30 20.40
N LYS A 97 0.06 2.07 19.43
CA LYS A 97 -0.45 3.42 19.69
C LYS A 97 -1.54 3.40 20.77
N GLN A 98 -2.48 2.46 20.67
CA GLN A 98 -3.53 2.32 21.68
C GLN A 98 -2.97 1.92 23.05
N TYR A 99 -1.98 1.02 23.10
CA TYR A 99 -1.31 0.63 24.34
C TYR A 99 -0.63 1.81 25.03
N VAL A 100 0.13 2.62 24.28
CA VAL A 100 0.83 3.79 24.85
C VAL A 100 -0.15 4.84 25.33
N LEU A 101 -1.21 5.13 24.57
CA LEU A 101 -2.23 6.13 24.94
C LEU A 101 -3.02 5.73 26.18
N GLN A 102 -3.19 4.43 26.43
CA GLN A 102 -3.85 3.93 27.65
C GLN A 102 -2.91 3.88 28.85
N GLY A 103 -1.60 3.72 28.62
CA GLY A 103 -0.60 3.54 29.68
C GLY A 103 0.02 4.86 30.19
N ASN A 104 0.24 5.81 29.30
CA ASN A 104 0.63 7.17 29.64
C ASN A 104 -0.45 8.07 29.06
N ASP A 105 -1.13 8.89 29.89
CA ASP A 105 -2.15 9.88 29.48
C ASP A 105 -1.54 10.99 28.60
N VAL A 106 -0.97 10.61 27.45
CA VAL A 106 -0.31 11.46 26.48
C VAL A 106 -1.37 12.06 25.58
N ASP A 107 -1.30 13.37 25.36
CA ASP A 107 -2.17 14.04 24.42
C ASP A 107 -2.01 13.45 23.01
N ILE A 108 -3.14 13.23 22.34
CA ILE A 108 -3.24 12.74 20.97
C ILE A 108 -2.44 13.66 20.04
N ILE A 109 -2.45 14.98 20.28
CA ILE A 109 -1.70 15.95 19.46
C ILE A 109 -0.19 15.69 19.57
N TYR A 110 0.32 15.52 20.80
CA TYR A 110 1.74 15.24 21.02
C TYR A 110 2.15 13.88 20.44
N ALA A 111 1.35 12.84 20.65
CA ALA A 111 1.61 11.50 20.11
C ALA A 111 1.63 11.50 18.57
N THR A 112 0.71 12.25 17.95
CA THR A 112 0.64 12.41 16.49
C THR A 112 1.85 13.17 15.97
N TRP A 113 2.19 14.30 16.60
CA TRP A 113 3.37 15.10 16.25
C TRP A 113 4.66 14.27 16.35
N TRP A 114 4.86 13.55 17.45
CA TRP A 114 6.01 12.65 17.62
C TRP A 114 6.07 11.59 16.52
N SER A 115 4.96 10.88 16.28
CA SER A 115 4.92 9.85 15.24
C SER A 115 5.16 10.41 13.82
N GLY A 116 4.69 11.61 13.53
CA GLY A 116 4.89 12.28 12.24
C GLY A 116 6.36 12.65 12.00
N ASN A 117 7.08 13.14 13.01
CA ASN A 117 8.52 13.42 12.88
C ASN A 117 9.32 12.15 12.55
N PHE A 118 9.00 11.02 13.18
CA PHE A 118 9.62 9.74 12.83
C PHE A 118 9.23 9.26 11.44
N GLN A 119 8.01 9.51 10.96
CA GLN A 119 7.62 9.18 9.59
C GLN A 119 8.44 9.94 8.56
N VAL A 120 8.79 11.21 8.81
CA VAL A 120 9.68 11.97 7.92
C VAL A 120 11.06 11.31 7.89
N LEU A 121 11.65 11.00 9.04
CA LEU A 121 12.95 10.33 9.12
C LEU A 121 12.94 8.96 8.43
N TRP A 122 11.93 8.14 8.71
CA TRP A 122 11.76 6.84 8.05
C TRP A 122 11.50 6.97 6.56
N GLY A 123 10.78 8.01 6.12
CA GLY A 123 10.56 8.32 4.71
C GLY A 123 11.89 8.52 3.97
N TRP A 124 12.81 9.30 4.55
CA TRP A 124 14.16 9.48 4.01
C TRP A 124 14.99 8.20 4.02
N VAL A 125 14.94 7.44 5.12
CA VAL A 125 15.68 6.16 5.25
C VAL A 125 15.16 5.11 4.27
N CYS A 126 13.87 5.16 3.91
CA CYS A 126 13.22 4.22 3.02
C CYS A 126 13.33 4.59 1.53
N ILE A 127 13.99 5.70 1.15
CA ILE A 127 14.24 6.05 -0.26
C ILE A 127 14.90 4.91 -1.07
N PRO A 128 15.88 4.16 -0.53
CA PRO A 128 16.46 3.01 -1.22
C PRO A 128 15.46 1.90 -1.57
N LEU A 129 14.31 1.82 -0.89
CA LEU A 129 13.25 0.85 -1.26
C LEU A 129 12.66 1.16 -2.65
N LEU A 130 12.75 2.41 -3.11
CA LEU A 130 12.33 2.80 -4.47
C LEU A 130 13.26 2.23 -5.56
N TRP A 131 14.40 1.62 -5.19
CA TRP A 131 15.30 0.94 -6.12
C TRP A 131 14.91 -0.50 -6.41
N ILE A 132 13.94 -1.05 -5.67
CA ILE A 132 13.33 -2.33 -6.03
C ILE A 132 12.64 -2.11 -7.38
N HIS A 133 13.01 -2.89 -8.40
CA HIS A 133 12.48 -2.68 -9.74
C HIS A 133 10.96 -2.88 -9.74
N LEU A 134 10.24 -1.79 -10.01
CA LEU A 134 8.82 -1.88 -10.36
C LEU A 134 8.71 -2.33 -11.82
N PRO A 135 7.72 -3.17 -12.15
CA PRO A 135 7.49 -3.55 -13.53
C PRO A 135 7.16 -2.31 -14.37
N GLY A 136 7.95 -2.06 -15.43
CA GLY A 136 7.83 -0.88 -16.28
C GLY A 136 8.68 0.34 -15.88
N GLN A 137 9.54 0.24 -14.87
CA GLN A 137 10.42 1.33 -14.45
C GLN A 137 11.88 0.88 -14.32
N ASP A 138 12.74 1.34 -15.23
CA ASP A 138 14.19 1.12 -15.21
C ASP A 138 14.93 2.42 -14.82
N LEU A 139 14.72 2.91 -13.60
CA LEU A 139 15.48 4.04 -13.08
C LEU A 139 16.67 3.57 -12.23
N PRO A 140 17.91 3.93 -12.60
CA PRO A 140 19.08 3.59 -11.79
C PRO A 140 19.10 4.40 -10.47
N PRO A 141 19.66 3.84 -9.38
CA PRO A 141 19.74 4.50 -8.07
C PRO A 141 20.35 5.90 -8.08
N GLY A 142 21.25 6.19 -9.02
CA GLY A 142 21.90 7.50 -9.16
C GLY A 142 20.98 8.62 -9.67
N GLN A 143 19.83 8.29 -10.27
CA GLN A 143 18.88 9.27 -10.81
C GLN A 143 17.67 9.50 -9.91
N THR A 144 17.62 8.88 -8.72
CA THR A 144 16.46 8.98 -7.82
C THR A 144 16.14 10.42 -7.43
N PHE A 145 17.14 11.25 -7.15
CA PHE A 145 16.91 12.66 -6.80
C PHE A 145 16.45 13.51 -7.98
N GLN A 146 16.91 13.19 -9.19
CA GLN A 146 16.44 13.87 -10.41
C GLN A 146 14.97 13.52 -10.65
N ALA A 147 14.62 12.24 -10.59
CA ALA A 147 13.24 11.78 -10.73
C ALA A 147 12.30 12.38 -9.66
N LEU A 148 12.80 12.55 -8.43
CA LEU A 148 12.04 13.21 -7.37
C LEU A 148 11.79 14.69 -7.70
N ALA A 149 12.80 15.40 -8.19
CA ALA A 149 12.67 16.79 -8.62
C ALA A 149 11.71 16.93 -9.82
N ASP A 150 11.78 16.02 -10.79
CA ASP A 150 10.88 15.99 -11.94
C ASP A 150 9.42 15.73 -11.51
N THR A 151 9.21 14.84 -10.53
CA THR A 151 7.90 14.59 -9.92
C THR A 151 7.34 15.85 -9.24
N PHE A 152 8.16 16.58 -8.47
CA PHE A 152 7.73 17.84 -7.86
C PHE A 152 7.42 18.91 -8.91
N SER A 153 8.20 18.99 -9.98
CA SER A 153 7.94 19.87 -11.12
C SER A 153 6.59 19.55 -11.78
N CYS A 154 6.31 18.26 -11.99
CA CYS A 154 5.03 17.76 -12.50
C CYS A 154 3.85 18.12 -11.59
N LEU A 155 3.98 17.94 -10.26
CA LEU A 155 2.92 18.30 -9.30
C LEU A 155 2.57 19.79 -9.33
N LEU A 156 3.54 20.64 -9.59
CA LEU A 156 3.37 22.09 -9.73
C LEU A 156 2.77 22.49 -11.08
N GLY A 157 2.56 21.55 -12.02
CA GLY A 157 1.97 21.79 -13.33
C GLY A 157 2.99 22.05 -14.45
N ASN A 158 4.27 21.83 -14.21
CA ASN A 158 5.31 21.93 -15.24
C ASN A 158 5.55 20.58 -15.92
N VAL A 159 5.93 20.60 -17.20
CA VAL A 159 6.26 19.39 -17.97
C VAL A 159 7.79 19.21 -17.97
N PRO A 160 8.36 18.28 -17.18
CA PRO A 160 9.82 18.11 -17.08
C PRO A 160 10.42 17.40 -18.30
N HIS A 161 9.69 16.47 -18.93
CA HIS A 161 10.14 15.75 -20.13
C HIS A 161 9.08 15.72 -21.24
N PRO A 162 9.49 15.66 -22.52
CA PRO A 162 8.57 15.46 -23.63
C PRO A 162 7.86 14.10 -23.51
N GLY A 163 6.54 14.11 -23.35
CA GLY A 163 5.72 12.92 -23.05
C GLY A 163 4.93 13.03 -21.74
N ASP A 164 5.32 13.95 -20.84
CA ASP A 164 4.66 14.19 -19.54
C ASP A 164 3.55 15.26 -19.63
N GLU A 165 2.87 15.35 -20.77
CA GLU A 165 1.73 16.25 -20.97
C GLU A 165 0.59 16.09 -19.92
N PRO A 166 0.35 14.90 -19.32
CA PRO A 166 -0.60 14.76 -18.22
C PRO A 166 -0.29 15.60 -16.98
N CYS A 167 0.95 16.08 -16.82
CA CYS A 167 1.33 16.97 -15.71
C CYS A 167 0.72 18.37 -15.84
N ALA A 168 0.46 18.84 -17.07
CA ALA A 168 -0.05 20.18 -17.35
C ALA A 168 -1.59 20.27 -17.24
N THR A 169 -2.17 19.62 -16.22
CA THR A 169 -3.61 19.71 -15.93
C THR A 169 -3.94 21.02 -15.20
N SER A 170 -5.14 21.56 -15.46
CA SER A 170 -5.68 22.74 -14.76
C SER A 170 -6.96 22.35 -14.02
N PRO A 171 -7.02 22.43 -12.68
CA PRO A 171 -5.98 22.91 -11.78
C PRO A 171 -4.82 21.92 -11.63
N SER A 172 -3.64 22.43 -11.23
CA SER A 172 -2.43 21.62 -11.09
C SER A 172 -2.67 20.41 -10.19
N PRO A 173 -1.98 19.27 -10.41
CA PRO A 173 -2.18 18.06 -9.62
C PRO A 173 -2.06 18.30 -8.11
N MET A 174 -1.23 19.25 -7.68
CA MET A 174 -1.10 19.65 -6.27
C MET A 174 -2.39 20.24 -5.66
N ALA A 175 -3.29 20.82 -6.45
CA ALA A 175 -4.56 21.33 -5.95
C ALA A 175 -5.59 20.22 -5.65
N TRP A 176 -5.33 18.99 -6.10
CA TRP A 176 -6.17 17.81 -5.85
C TRP A 176 -5.72 17.01 -4.60
N PHE A 177 -4.56 17.33 -4.05
CA PHE A 177 -3.99 16.75 -2.82
C PHE A 177 -4.12 17.72 -1.64
#